data_AF-K2AGB6-F1
#
_entry.id   AF-K2AGB6-F1
#
_cell.length_a   1.000
_cell.length_b   1.000
_cell.length_c   1.000
_cell.angle_alpha   90.00
_cell.angle_beta   90.00
_cell.angle_gamma   90.00
#
_symmetry.space_group_name_H-M   'P 1'
#
loop_
_entity.id
_entity.type
_entity.pdbx_description
1 polymer ?
#
loop_
_entity_poly.entity_id
_entity_poly.type
_entity_poly.pdbx_seq_one_letter_code
_entity_poly.pdbx_strand_id
1 'polypeptide(L)' 'MQVKIKASGVNPVSQLDFSVHIPPDWPAKCLLWMCGPAADPWLGKDVSLRDDAVRLAVGLMA' A
#
# COMPACT_ATOMS: atom_id res chain seq x y z
N MET A 1 6.27 9.34 -12.95
CA MET A 1 5.65 8.34 -13.86
C MET A 1 4.12 8.45 -13.88
N GLN A 2 3.41 8.27 -12.76
CA GLN A 2 1.94 8.30 -12.71
C GLN A 2 1.28 9.62 -13.16
N VAL A 3 1.84 10.78 -12.83
CA VAL A 3 1.33 12.09 -13.28
C VAL A 3 1.29 12.20 -14.81
N LYS A 4 2.35 11.72 -15.48
CA LYS A 4 2.42 11.70 -16.96
C LYS A 4 1.42 10.71 -17.56
N ILE A 5 1.16 9.58 -16.88
CA ILE A 5 0.15 8.59 -17.30
C ILE A 5 -1.25 9.20 -17.19
N LYS A 6 -1.60 9.84 -16.06
CA LYS A 6 -2.88 10.54 -15.88
C LYS A 6 -3.11 11.60 -16.96
N ALA A 7 -2.09 12.41 -17.25
CA ALA A 7 -2.17 13.43 -18.30
C ALA A 7 -2.39 12.86 -19.71
N SER A 8 -2.07 11.59 -19.96
CA SER A 8 -2.21 10.98 -21.29
C SER A 8 -3.66 10.70 -21.70
N GLY A 9 -4.55 10.36 -20.76
CA GLY A 9 -5.93 10.00 -21.05
C GLY A 9 -6.15 8.72 -21.89
N VAL A 10 -5.10 8.02 -22.32
CA VAL A 10 -5.19 6.94 -23.33
C VAL A 10 -5.68 5.60 -22.77
N ASN A 11 -5.41 5.31 -21.50
CA ASN A 11 -5.61 3.96 -20.94
C ASN A 11 -6.43 3.97 -19.63
N PRO A 12 -6.94 2.83 -19.17
CA PRO A 12 -7.74 2.76 -17.94
C PRO A 12 -7.02 3.32 -16.70
N VAL A 13 -5.70 3.17 -16.61
CA VAL A 13 -4.90 3.71 -15.50
C VAL A 13 -4.91 5.24 -15.49
N SER A 14 -4.92 5.88 -16.66
CA SER A 14 -4.98 7.35 -16.78
C SER A 14 -6.31 7.94 -16.32
N GLN A 15 -7.38 7.13 -16.30
CA GLN A 15 -8.72 7.52 -15.89
C GLN A 15 -8.99 7.28 -14.40
N LEU A 16 -8.08 6.64 -13.67
CA LEU A 16 -8.24 6.39 -12.25
C LEU A 16 -8.21 7.69 -11.45
N ASP A 17 -9.09 7.81 -10.46
CA ASP A 17 -9.00 8.88 -9.48
C ASP A 17 -7.72 8.72 -8.63
N PHE A 18 -7.10 9.82 -8.21
CA PHE A 18 -5.91 9.71 -7.36
C PHE A 18 -6.24 9.08 -6.00
N SER A 19 -7.43 9.33 -5.47
CA SER A 19 -7.92 8.79 -4.20
C SER A 19 -8.05 7.27 -4.15
N VAL A 20 -8.07 6.57 -5.30
CA VAL A 20 -8.10 5.09 -5.32
C VAL A 20 -6.73 4.47 -5.01
N HIS A 21 -5.68 5.28 -4.97
CA HIS A 21 -4.35 4.81 -4.59
C HIS A 21 -4.25 4.72 -3.07
N ILE A 22 -3.53 3.71 -2.59
CA ILE A 22 -3.20 3.59 -1.18
C ILE A 22 -2.48 4.88 -0.73
N PRO A 23 -2.96 5.53 0.33
CA PRO A 23 -2.30 6.71 0.89
C PRO A 23 -0.83 6.43 1.23
N PRO A 24 0.10 7.36 1.00
CA PRO A 24 1.53 7.12 1.22
C PRO A 24 1.90 6.89 2.70
N ASP A 25 1.07 7.29 3.65
CA ASP A 25 1.29 7.02 5.07
C ASP A 25 1.10 5.54 5.42
N TRP A 26 0.30 4.79 4.65
CA TRP A 26 0.09 3.35 4.86
C TRP A 26 1.38 2.53 4.69
N PRO A 27 2.10 2.60 3.55
CA PRO A 27 3.38 1.91 3.42
C PRO A 27 4.42 2.44 4.39
N ALA A 28 4.40 3.72 4.77
CA ALA A 28 5.30 4.23 5.81
C ALA A 28 5.05 3.56 7.18
N LYS A 29 3.79 3.44 7.61
CA LYS A 29 3.40 2.71 8.82
C LYS A 29 3.75 1.23 8.74
N CYS A 30 3.52 0.60 7.58
CA CYS A 30 3.88 -0.79 7.33
C CYS A 30 5.39 -1.02 7.47
N LEU A 31 6.21 -0.14 6.88
CA LEU A 31 7.68 -0.24 6.99
C LEU A 31 8.15 -0.09 8.44
N LEU A 32 7.55 0.83 9.20
CA LEU A 32 7.88 0.98 10.63
C LEU A 32 7.46 -0.26 11.44
N TRP A 33 6.26 -0.80 11.17
CA TRP A 33 5.78 -2.04 11.79
C TRP A 33 6.70 -3.24 11.50
N MET A 34 7.25 -3.33 10.28
CA MET A 34 8.22 -4.36 9.89
C MET A 34 9.54 -4.32 10.68
N CYS A 35 9.85 -3.20 11.34
CA CYS A 35 11.03 -3.10 12.19
C CYS A 35 10.81 -3.63 13.62
N GLY A 36 9.62 -4.14 13.94
CA GLY A 36 9.27 -4.69 15.26
C GLY A 36 8.87 -6.16 15.21
N PRO A 37 8.82 -6.83 16.39
CA PRO A 37 8.52 -8.27 16.49
C PRO A 37 7.09 -8.63 16.06
N ALA A 38 6.19 -7.65 15.99
CA ALA A 38 4.83 -7.85 15.50
C ALA A 38 4.79 -8.32 14.02
N ALA A 39 5.86 -8.07 13.26
CA ALA A 39 6.00 -8.51 11.88
C ALA A 39 6.71 -9.87 11.71
N ASP A 40 7.18 -10.50 12.80
CA ASP A 40 7.92 -11.77 12.74
C ASP A 40 7.20 -12.90 11.98
N PRO A 41 5.86 -13.02 12.01
CA PRO A 41 5.15 -14.04 11.21
C PRO A 41 5.35 -13.91 9.69
N TRP A 42 5.85 -12.76 9.21
CA TRP A 42 6.14 -12.46 7.81
C TRP A 42 7.63 -12.53 7.45
N LEU A 43 8.52 -12.97 8.36
CA LEU A 43 9.93 -13.15 8.02
C LEU A 43 10.12 -14.11 6.84
N GLY A 44 10.88 -13.68 5.84
CA GLY A 44 11.12 -14.44 4.62
C GLY A 44 9.93 -14.50 3.65
N LYS A 45 8.89 -13.68 3.84
CA LYS A 45 7.69 -13.62 3.00
C LYS A 45 7.47 -12.21 2.45
N ASP A 46 6.60 -12.13 1.43
CA ASP A 46 6.10 -10.86 0.94
C ASP A 46 5.02 -10.29 1.87
N VAL A 47 5.11 -8.99 2.16
CA VAL A 47 4.08 -8.23 2.86
C VAL A 47 3.29 -7.43 1.83
N SER A 48 1.98 -7.71 1.72
CA SER A 48 1.10 -7.08 0.74
C SER A 48 0.04 -6.23 1.43
N LEU A 49 0.01 -4.92 1.17
CA LEU A 49 -1.07 -4.04 1.61
C LEU A 49 -2.41 -4.29 0.90
N ARG A 50 -2.47 -5.23 -0.04
CA ARG A 50 -3.76 -5.73 -0.58
C ARG A 50 -4.38 -6.79 0.33
N ASP A 51 -3.59 -7.42 1.18
CA ASP A 51 -4.07 -8.39 2.16
C ASP A 51 -4.69 -7.65 3.36
N ASP A 52 -5.93 -8.03 3.72
CA ASP A 52 -6.63 -7.46 4.87
C ASP A 52 -5.99 -7.89 6.19
N ALA A 53 -5.41 -9.10 6.27
CA ALA A 53 -4.73 -9.58 7.47
C ALA A 53 -3.48 -8.74 7.78
N VAL A 54 -2.74 -8.35 6.74
CA VAL A 54 -1.60 -7.43 6.87
C VAL A 54 -2.08 -6.05 7.32
N ARG A 55 -3.13 -5.52 6.69
CA ARG A 55 -3.66 -4.19 7.05
C ARG A 55 -4.17 -4.13 8.49
N LEU A 56 -4.81 -5.20 8.96
CA LEU A 56 -5.21 -5.34 10.35
C LEU A 56 -4.00 -5.40 11.29
N ALA A 57 -2.99 -6.21 10.97
CA ALA A 57 -1.78 -6.34 11.79
C ALA A 57 -0.97 -5.03 11.91
N VAL A 58 -0.94 -4.21 10.85
CA VAL A 58 -0.29 -2.89 10.83
C VAL A 58 -1.14 -1.83 11.57
N GLY A 59 -2.44 -2.07 11.79
CA GLY A 59 -3.36 -1.10 12.38
C GLY A 59 -3.87 -0.05 11.37
N LEU A 60 -4.06 -0.44 10.10
CA LEU A 60 -4.56 0.42 9.02
C LEU A 60 -6.08 0.31 8.81
N MET A 61 -6.73 -0.62 9.51
CA MET A 61 -8.18 -0.79 9.52
C MET A 61 -8.72 -0.35 10.87
N ALA A 62 -9.81 0.44 10.85
CA ALA A 62 -10.56 0.84 12.04
C ALA A 62 -11.65 -0.20 12.37
#